data_AF-A0A7S6MKF6-F1
#
_entry.id   AF-A0A7S6MKF6-F1
#
_cell.length_a   1.000
_cell.length_b   1.000
_cell.length_c   1.000
_cell.angle_alpha   90.00
_cell.angle_beta   90.00
_cell.angle_gamma   90.00
#
_symmetry.space_group_name_H-M   'P 1'
#
loop_
_entity.id
_entity.type
_entity.pdbx_description
1 polymer ?
#
loop_
_entity_poly.entity_id
_entity_poly.type
_entity_poly.pdbx_seq_one_letter_code
_entity_poly.pdbx_strand_id
1 'polypeptide(L)'
;MEGFNNSAKRILNILNKLQNATSSDSAFIAWSRALDTIEQIPKNDPHELQRRLGLLKNELDLLEASMSSTEFSKSLYLPYIERIKTTVSITNLDSPWTNYVGQLGSDVMLCIMFCSEILPSDPNVKFDELNELLNKIKSFREEISSNNLPHFTNQFVNSQIDIIESAILDFPIKGGIAVKQAFTAGFSDLSDKADSLAKDEVITVTSKVGSYWKDLKKAGDEFVATDRMVNAFVNLAEKGQSLANSIISYLPPGTNS
;
A
#
# COMPACT_ATOMS: atom_id res chain seq x y z
N MET A 1 -15.54 4.26 12.31
CA MET A 1 -15.16 4.08 10.91
C MET A 1 -14.39 2.77 10.81
N GLU A 2 -15.08 1.70 10.43
CA GLU A 2 -14.59 0.30 10.43
C GLU A 2 -14.52 -0.24 8.98
N GLY A 3 -13.92 0.54 8.07
CA GLY A 3 -14.09 0.32 6.63
C GLY A 3 -13.22 -0.76 6.00
N PHE A 4 -12.04 -1.08 6.56
CA PHE A 4 -11.01 -1.86 5.85
C PHE A 4 -10.78 -3.26 6.42
N ASN A 5 -11.74 -3.76 7.19
CA ASN A 5 -11.49 -4.80 8.19
C ASN A 5 -11.28 -6.21 7.61
N ASN A 6 -11.37 -6.45 6.32
CA ASN A 6 -10.85 -7.65 5.65
C ASN A 6 -10.79 -7.42 4.14
N SER A 7 -10.21 -8.38 3.42
CA SER A 7 -10.06 -8.32 1.96
C SER A 7 -11.37 -8.06 1.21
N ALA A 8 -12.44 -8.81 1.55
CA ALA A 8 -13.75 -8.63 0.94
C ALA A 8 -14.33 -7.24 1.22
N LYS A 9 -14.16 -6.69 2.44
CA LYS A 9 -14.64 -5.35 2.79
C LYS A 9 -13.92 -4.27 2.00
N ARG A 10 -12.60 -4.40 1.81
CA ARG A 10 -11.80 -3.48 0.97
C ARG A 10 -12.27 -3.50 -0.47
N ILE A 11 -12.42 -4.70 -1.05
CA ILE A 11 -12.96 -4.87 -2.41
C ILE A 11 -14.36 -4.26 -2.50
N LEU A 12 -15.24 -4.54 -1.53
CA LEU A 12 -16.60 -4.00 -1.49
C LEU A 12 -16.61 -2.46 -1.49
N ASN A 13 -15.74 -1.82 -0.72
CA ASN A 13 -15.63 -0.36 -0.71
C ASN A 13 -15.24 0.20 -2.09
N ILE A 14 -14.31 -0.47 -2.78
CA ILE A 14 -13.89 -0.08 -4.13
C ILE A 14 -15.07 -0.26 -5.11
N LEU A 15 -15.77 -1.40 -5.05
CA LEU A 15 -16.92 -1.67 -5.91
C LEU A 15 -18.08 -0.69 -5.67
N ASN A 16 -18.34 -0.31 -4.42
CA ASN A 16 -19.36 0.69 -4.09
C ASN A 16 -19.04 2.05 -4.73
N LYS A 17 -17.77 2.44 -4.83
CA LYS A 17 -17.39 3.68 -5.50
C LYS A 17 -17.62 3.65 -7.02
N LEU A 18 -17.55 2.46 -7.65
CA LEU A 18 -17.83 2.30 -9.07
C LEU A 18 -19.30 2.55 -9.42
N GLN A 19 -20.22 2.49 -8.45
CA GLN A 19 -21.63 2.84 -8.68
C GLN A 19 -21.82 4.31 -9.07
N ASN A 20 -20.84 5.17 -8.79
CA ASN A 20 -20.83 6.57 -9.20
C ASN A 20 -20.35 6.77 -10.65
N ALA A 21 -19.90 5.72 -11.33
CA ALA A 21 -19.52 5.79 -12.74
C ALA A 21 -20.77 5.79 -13.63
N THR A 22 -20.73 6.60 -14.67
CA THR A 22 -21.80 6.80 -15.64
C THR A 22 -21.57 5.99 -16.91
N SER A 23 -22.61 5.79 -17.71
CA SER A 23 -22.51 5.10 -19.01
C SER A 23 -21.63 5.81 -20.04
N SER A 24 -21.37 7.11 -19.85
CA SER A 24 -20.47 7.90 -20.70
C SER A 24 -18.99 7.82 -20.27
N ASP A 25 -18.68 7.24 -19.11
CA ASP A 25 -17.30 7.11 -18.66
C ASP A 25 -16.58 5.98 -19.41
N SER A 26 -15.28 6.16 -19.66
CA SER A 26 -14.41 5.03 -20.01
C SER A 26 -14.10 4.20 -18.76
N ALA A 27 -13.69 2.95 -18.95
CA ALA A 27 -13.23 2.10 -17.85
C ALA A 27 -12.05 2.74 -17.09
N PHE A 28 -11.17 3.45 -17.79
CA PHE A 28 -10.10 4.25 -17.18
C PHE A 28 -10.64 5.24 -16.15
N ILE A 29 -11.65 6.03 -16.53
CA ILE A 29 -12.23 7.06 -15.66
C ILE A 29 -12.96 6.42 -14.46
N ALA A 30 -13.73 5.36 -14.70
CA ALA A 30 -14.45 4.64 -13.66
C ALA A 30 -13.50 4.07 -12.61
N TRP A 31 -12.47 3.34 -13.05
CA TRP A 31 -11.47 2.76 -12.16
C TRP A 31 -10.62 3.80 -11.46
N SER A 32 -10.24 4.89 -12.15
CA SER A 32 -9.49 5.98 -11.52
C SER A 32 -10.26 6.57 -10.34
N ARG A 33 -11.56 6.83 -10.50
CA ARG A 33 -12.39 7.35 -9.40
C ARG A 33 -12.58 6.34 -8.26
N ALA A 34 -12.72 5.06 -8.57
CA ALA A 34 -12.95 4.04 -7.54
C ALA A 34 -11.70 3.74 -6.71
N LEU A 35 -10.53 3.74 -7.35
CA LEU A 35 -9.23 3.47 -6.72
C LEU A 35 -8.57 4.72 -6.14
N ASP A 36 -9.14 5.90 -6.39
CA ASP A 36 -8.79 7.14 -5.72
C ASP A 36 -9.37 7.16 -4.30
N THR A 37 -8.58 6.66 -3.34
CA THR A 37 -8.98 6.53 -1.94
C THR A 37 -8.36 7.58 -1.03
N ILE A 38 -7.22 8.16 -1.41
CA ILE A 38 -6.42 9.07 -0.58
C ILE A 38 -5.90 10.25 -1.42
N GLU A 39 -5.48 9.98 -2.66
CA GLU A 39 -4.97 11.01 -3.56
C GLU A 39 -5.41 10.76 -5.00
N GLN A 40 -5.80 11.86 -5.65
CA GLN A 40 -6.23 11.88 -7.04
C GLN A 40 -5.15 11.29 -7.94
N ILE A 41 -5.49 10.17 -8.57
CA ILE A 41 -4.69 9.61 -9.65
C ILE A 41 -4.62 10.68 -10.75
N PRO A 42 -3.41 11.17 -11.11
CA PRO A 42 -3.29 12.16 -12.17
C PRO A 42 -3.96 11.65 -13.44
N LYS A 43 -4.80 12.48 -14.07
CA LYS A 43 -5.57 12.11 -15.27
C LYS A 43 -4.73 11.58 -16.45
N ASN A 44 -3.41 11.81 -16.40
CA ASN A 44 -2.46 11.44 -17.44
C ASN A 44 -1.44 10.37 -17.00
N ASP A 45 -1.67 9.67 -15.88
CA ASP A 45 -0.78 8.59 -15.43
C ASP A 45 -1.44 7.21 -15.56
N PRO A 46 -1.40 6.58 -16.75
CA PRO A 46 -1.93 5.23 -16.94
C PRO A 46 -1.12 4.16 -16.21
N HIS A 47 0.14 4.42 -15.86
CA HIS A 47 0.98 3.45 -15.16
C HIS A 47 0.53 3.29 -13.71
N GLU A 48 0.19 4.38 -13.03
CA GLU A 48 -0.32 4.32 -11.66
C GLU A 48 -1.67 3.59 -11.58
N LEU A 49 -2.58 3.84 -12.54
CA LEU A 49 -3.84 3.10 -12.58
C LEU A 49 -3.60 1.59 -12.80
N GLN A 50 -2.69 1.23 -13.71
CA GLN A 50 -2.31 -0.16 -13.96
C GLN A 50 -1.75 -0.82 -12.70
N ARG A 51 -0.87 -0.12 -11.96
CA ARG A 51 -0.31 -0.59 -10.70
C ARG A 51 -1.42 -0.89 -9.69
N ARG A 52 -2.36 0.03 -9.49
CA ARG A 52 -3.49 -0.14 -8.55
C ARG A 52 -4.46 -1.26 -8.96
N LEU A 53 -4.72 -1.42 -10.27
CA LEU A 53 -5.50 -2.56 -10.76
C LEU A 53 -4.79 -3.89 -10.50
N GLY A 54 -3.45 -3.92 -10.64
CA GLY A 54 -2.64 -5.06 -10.24
C GLY A 54 -2.78 -5.38 -8.75
N LEU A 55 -2.79 -4.35 -7.88
CA LEU A 55 -3.04 -4.54 -6.45
C LEU A 55 -4.43 -5.11 -6.17
N LEU A 56 -5.46 -4.56 -6.82
CA LEU A 56 -6.83 -5.06 -6.67
C LEU A 56 -6.97 -6.51 -7.16
N LYS A 57 -6.27 -6.89 -8.23
CA LYS A 57 -6.24 -8.27 -8.69
C LYS A 57 -5.62 -9.21 -7.65
N ASN A 58 -4.48 -8.84 -7.07
CA ASN A 58 -3.85 -9.61 -6.00
C ASN A 58 -4.77 -9.71 -4.77
N GLU A 59 -5.53 -8.65 -4.48
CA GLU A 59 -6.51 -8.63 -3.39
C GLU A 59 -7.67 -9.59 -3.67
N LEU A 60 -8.14 -9.70 -4.92
CA LEU A 60 -9.14 -10.69 -5.33
C LEU A 60 -8.63 -12.13 -5.20
N ASP A 61 -7.35 -12.36 -5.51
CA ASP A 61 -6.70 -13.66 -5.30
C ASP A 61 -6.59 -13.99 -3.80
N LEU A 62 -6.30 -12.99 -2.95
CA LEU A 62 -6.29 -13.15 -1.49
C LEU A 62 -7.69 -13.46 -0.95
N LEU A 63 -8.73 -12.77 -1.44
CA LEU A 63 -10.12 -13.06 -1.11
C LEU A 63 -10.49 -14.51 -1.46
N GLU A 64 -10.17 -14.96 -2.68
CA GLU A 64 -10.43 -16.33 -3.11
C GLU A 64 -9.71 -17.34 -2.20
N ALA A 65 -8.42 -17.13 -1.92
CA ALA A 65 -7.64 -18.00 -1.04
C ALA A 65 -8.25 -18.05 0.38
N SER A 66 -8.66 -16.89 0.90
CA SER A 66 -9.26 -16.78 2.24
C SER A 66 -10.60 -17.52 2.30
N MET A 67 -11.48 -17.32 1.32
CA MET A 67 -12.76 -18.03 1.24
C MET A 67 -12.58 -19.54 1.02
N SER A 68 -11.52 -19.96 0.33
CA SER A 68 -11.22 -21.39 0.14
C SER A 68 -10.84 -22.10 1.43
N SER A 69 -10.45 -21.35 2.46
CA SER A 69 -10.15 -21.87 3.80
C SER A 69 -11.38 -21.92 4.71
N THR A 70 -12.55 -21.51 4.22
CA THR A 70 -13.83 -21.57 4.95
C THR A 70 -14.62 -22.84 4.61
N GLU A 71 -15.73 -23.06 5.30
CA GLU A 71 -16.62 -24.21 5.05
C GLU A 71 -17.53 -24.02 3.81
N PHE A 72 -17.55 -22.83 3.19
CA PHE A 72 -18.44 -22.52 2.09
C PHE A 72 -17.93 -23.08 0.75
N SER A 73 -18.85 -23.65 -0.04
CA SER A 73 -18.53 -24.19 -1.37
C SER A 73 -18.06 -23.10 -2.34
N LYS A 74 -17.02 -23.40 -3.12
CA LYS A 74 -16.47 -22.54 -4.19
C LYS A 74 -17.55 -22.04 -5.16
N SER A 75 -18.58 -22.84 -5.42
CA SER A 75 -19.68 -22.47 -6.33
C SER A 75 -20.46 -21.24 -5.88
N LEU A 76 -20.41 -20.87 -4.59
CA LEU A 76 -21.14 -19.73 -4.02
C LEU A 76 -20.44 -18.39 -4.23
N TYR A 77 -19.12 -18.39 -4.47
CA TYR A 77 -18.33 -17.15 -4.55
C TYR A 77 -17.43 -17.06 -5.77
N LEU A 78 -16.83 -18.16 -6.22
CA LEU A 78 -15.82 -18.14 -7.27
C LEU A 78 -16.32 -17.53 -8.59
N PRO A 79 -17.53 -17.87 -9.09
CA PRO A 79 -18.03 -17.25 -10.32
C PRO A 79 -18.15 -15.72 -10.24
N TYR A 80 -18.45 -15.19 -9.05
CA TYR A 80 -18.61 -13.76 -8.82
C TYR A 80 -17.26 -13.05 -8.69
N ILE A 81 -16.28 -13.68 -8.01
CA ILE A 81 -14.91 -13.17 -7.95
C ILE A 81 -14.28 -13.12 -9.35
N GLU A 82 -14.44 -14.17 -10.15
CA GLU A 82 -13.91 -14.22 -11.52
C GLU A 82 -14.51 -13.15 -12.43
N ARG A 83 -15.80 -12.84 -12.27
CA ARG A 83 -16.42 -11.70 -12.96
C ARG A 83 -15.72 -10.39 -12.61
N ILE A 84 -15.41 -10.14 -11.34
CA ILE A 84 -14.66 -8.94 -10.95
C ILE A 84 -13.26 -8.96 -11.58
N LYS A 85 -12.52 -10.07 -11.49
CA LYS A 85 -11.17 -10.19 -12.09
C LYS A 85 -11.17 -9.87 -13.59
N THR A 86 -12.20 -10.28 -14.33
CA THR A 86 -12.32 -9.97 -15.77
C THR A 86 -12.48 -8.47 -16.04
N THR A 87 -13.11 -7.72 -15.13
CA THR A 87 -13.31 -6.26 -15.27
C THR A 87 -12.08 -5.44 -14.86
N VAL A 88 -11.20 -6.01 -14.04
CA VAL A 88 -9.95 -5.37 -13.55
C VAL A 88 -8.82 -5.45 -14.60
N SER A 89 -9.07 -6.03 -15.78
CA SER A 89 -8.06 -6.19 -16.83
C SER A 89 -7.59 -4.84 -17.43
N ILE A 90 -6.27 -4.69 -17.58
CA ILE A 90 -5.63 -3.51 -18.17
C ILE A 90 -6.01 -3.34 -19.65
N THR A 91 -6.31 -4.42 -20.36
CA THR A 91 -6.72 -4.39 -21.78
C THR A 91 -8.05 -3.67 -22.02
N ASN A 92 -8.79 -3.40 -20.95
CA ASN A 92 -10.17 -2.93 -21.00
C ASN A 92 -10.29 -1.42 -20.75
N LEU A 93 -9.19 -0.73 -20.43
CA LEU A 93 -9.20 0.67 -19.95
C LEU A 93 -9.81 1.68 -20.92
N ASP A 94 -9.58 1.50 -22.23
CA ASP A 94 -10.10 2.40 -23.27
C ASP A 94 -11.56 2.08 -23.67
N SER A 95 -12.10 0.96 -23.19
CA SER A 95 -13.46 0.56 -23.52
C SER A 95 -14.51 1.37 -22.74
N PRO A 96 -15.71 1.57 -23.30
CA PRO A 96 -16.84 2.15 -22.56
C PRO A 96 -17.15 1.36 -21.29
N TRP A 97 -17.43 2.08 -20.18
CA TRP A 97 -17.75 1.44 -18.89
C TRP A 97 -19.01 0.56 -18.95
N THR A 98 -19.95 0.89 -19.85
CA THR A 98 -21.18 0.11 -20.09
C THR A 98 -20.91 -1.35 -20.44
N ASN A 99 -19.76 -1.67 -21.02
CA ASN A 99 -19.37 -3.05 -21.35
C ASN A 99 -19.12 -3.91 -20.10
N TYR A 100 -18.83 -3.29 -18.96
CA TYR A 100 -18.44 -3.97 -17.72
C TYR A 100 -19.45 -3.81 -16.59
N VAL A 101 -20.34 -2.82 -16.65
CA VAL A 101 -21.30 -2.56 -15.57
C VAL A 101 -22.19 -3.78 -15.27
N GLY A 102 -22.57 -4.55 -16.30
CA GLY A 102 -23.35 -5.78 -16.13
C GLY A 102 -22.57 -6.93 -15.46
N GLN A 103 -21.24 -6.88 -15.52
CA GLN A 103 -20.38 -7.85 -14.81
C GLN A 103 -20.30 -7.57 -13.31
N LEU A 104 -20.64 -6.36 -12.87
CA LEU A 104 -20.62 -5.93 -11.46
C LEU A 104 -22.06 -5.71 -10.94
N GLY A 105 -22.95 -6.65 -11.26
CA GLY A 105 -24.36 -6.61 -10.89
C GLY A 105 -24.61 -6.75 -9.38
N SER A 106 -25.89 -6.63 -8.99
CA SER A 106 -26.32 -6.76 -7.59
C SER A 106 -25.99 -8.11 -6.96
N ASP A 107 -25.92 -9.17 -7.77
CA ASP A 107 -25.52 -10.51 -7.37
C ASP A 107 -24.04 -10.59 -6.97
N VAL A 108 -23.16 -9.94 -7.73
CA VAL A 108 -21.73 -9.80 -7.38
C VAL A 108 -21.58 -8.98 -6.10
N MET A 109 -22.28 -7.85 -6.00
CA MET A 109 -22.23 -7.01 -4.80
C MET A 109 -22.68 -7.80 -3.56
N LEU A 110 -23.79 -8.54 -3.65
CA LEU A 110 -24.30 -9.36 -2.56
C LEU A 110 -23.32 -10.47 -2.16
N CYS A 111 -22.69 -11.14 -3.15
CA CYS A 111 -21.69 -12.15 -2.89
C CYS A 111 -20.50 -11.59 -2.10
N ILE A 112 -19.95 -10.43 -2.51
CA ILE A 112 -18.83 -9.80 -1.82
C ILE A 112 -19.24 -9.30 -0.43
N MET A 113 -20.46 -8.80 -0.27
CA MET A 113 -21.01 -8.47 1.05
C MET A 113 -21.00 -9.69 1.98
N PHE A 114 -21.51 -10.83 1.54
CA PHE A 114 -21.46 -12.07 2.33
C PHE A 114 -20.03 -12.48 2.65
N CYS A 115 -19.11 -12.44 1.67
CA CYS A 115 -17.70 -12.74 1.93
C CYS A 115 -17.10 -11.80 3.00
N SER A 116 -17.51 -10.53 3.02
CA SER A 116 -17.04 -9.55 4.01
C SER A 116 -17.54 -9.81 5.43
N GLU A 117 -18.69 -10.46 5.58
CA GLU A 117 -19.24 -10.87 6.89
C GLU A 117 -18.72 -12.26 7.32
N ILE A 118 -18.36 -13.12 6.37
CA ILE A 118 -17.81 -14.46 6.65
C ILE A 118 -16.35 -14.38 7.09
N LEU A 119 -15.54 -13.56 6.42
CA LEU A 119 -14.11 -13.52 6.68
C LEU A 119 -13.79 -12.81 8.01
N PRO A 120 -12.82 -13.33 8.77
CA PRO A 120 -12.39 -12.70 10.01
C PRO A 120 -11.83 -11.31 9.74
N SER A 121 -11.86 -10.48 10.78
CA SER A 121 -11.29 -9.16 10.73
C SER A 121 -9.76 -9.19 10.73
N ASP A 122 -9.13 -8.41 9.86
CA ASP A 122 -7.70 -8.12 9.87
C ASP A 122 -7.35 -7.29 11.13
N PRO A 123 -6.10 -7.36 11.63
CA PRO A 123 -5.65 -6.47 12.71
C PRO A 123 -5.84 -5.00 12.31
N ASN A 124 -6.25 -4.18 13.27
CA ASN A 124 -6.63 -2.80 12.98
C ASN A 124 -5.41 -1.95 12.61
N VAL A 125 -5.60 -1.08 11.61
CA VAL A 125 -4.63 -0.06 11.22
C VAL A 125 -5.34 1.28 11.27
N LYS A 126 -4.73 2.22 11.98
CA LYS A 126 -5.33 3.53 12.24
C LYS A 126 -5.22 4.42 11.01
N PHE A 127 -6.26 4.39 10.18
CA PHE A 127 -6.30 5.12 8.92
C PHE A 127 -6.08 6.64 9.09
N ASP A 128 -6.62 7.24 10.16
CA ASP A 128 -6.41 8.67 10.43
C ASP A 128 -4.93 8.99 10.70
N GLU A 129 -4.22 8.12 11.44
CA GLU A 129 -2.78 8.28 11.67
C GLU A 129 -1.97 8.13 10.35
N LEU A 130 -2.41 7.25 9.43
CA LEU A 130 -1.80 7.14 8.09
C LEU A 130 -2.00 8.41 7.25
N ASN A 131 -3.19 9.02 7.28
CA ASN A 131 -3.46 10.27 6.57
C ASN A 131 -2.67 11.45 7.14
N GLU A 132 -2.58 11.54 8.46
CA GLU A 132 -1.71 12.53 9.12
C GLU A 132 -0.24 12.37 8.68
N LEU A 133 0.24 11.13 8.61
CA LEU A 133 1.59 10.82 8.16
C LEU A 133 1.81 11.22 6.69
N LEU A 134 0.85 10.95 5.81
CA LEU A 134 0.95 11.36 4.41
C LEU A 134 1.07 12.87 4.27
N ASN A 135 0.29 13.63 5.04
CA ASN A 135 0.37 15.09 5.03
C ASN A 135 1.76 15.60 5.49
N LYS A 136 2.32 15.00 6.56
CA LYS A 136 3.68 15.31 7.02
C LYS A 136 4.73 15.03 5.94
N ILE A 137 4.60 13.90 5.25
CA ILE A 137 5.48 13.49 4.15
C ILE A 137 5.44 14.50 3.00
N LYS A 138 4.24 14.94 2.60
CA LYS A 138 4.08 15.94 1.54
C LYS A 138 4.75 17.26 1.88
N SER A 139 4.51 17.79 3.09
CA SER A 139 5.18 19.00 3.56
C SER A 139 6.70 18.85 3.62
N PHE A 140 7.20 17.67 4.00
CA PHE A 140 8.63 17.41 4.02
C PHE A 140 9.25 17.31 2.62
N ARG A 141 8.53 16.75 1.65
CA ARG A 141 8.96 16.71 0.25
C ARG A 141 9.17 18.12 -0.32
N GLU A 142 8.28 19.06 0.03
CA GLU A 142 8.42 20.47 -0.33
C GLU A 142 9.63 21.13 0.35
N GLU A 143 9.86 20.83 1.64
CA GLU A 143 11.01 21.33 2.41
C GLU A 143 12.35 20.87 1.79
N ILE A 144 12.49 19.57 1.48
CA ILE A 144 13.75 19.03 0.93
C ILE A 144 13.99 19.44 -0.53
N SER A 145 12.94 19.69 -1.31
CA SER A 145 13.07 20.18 -2.70
C SER A 145 13.68 21.58 -2.76
N SER A 146 13.58 22.34 -1.67
CA SER A 146 14.14 23.68 -1.53
C SER A 146 15.56 23.69 -0.94
N ASN A 147 16.05 22.53 -0.47
CA ASN A 147 17.33 22.40 0.21
C ASN A 147 18.38 21.73 -0.70
N ASN A 148 19.60 22.28 -0.74
CA ASN A 148 20.74 21.64 -1.41
C ASN A 148 21.31 20.50 -0.55
N LEU A 149 20.65 19.35 -0.59
CA LEU A 149 21.14 18.12 0.04
C LEU A 149 22.22 17.45 -0.81
N PRO A 150 23.24 16.80 -0.19
CA PRO A 150 24.16 15.93 -0.89
C PRO A 150 23.42 14.85 -1.69
N HIS A 151 23.97 14.45 -2.84
CA HIS A 151 23.30 13.57 -3.79
C HIS A 151 22.81 12.24 -3.16
N PHE A 152 23.68 11.55 -2.42
CA PHE A 152 23.34 10.27 -1.78
C PHE A 152 22.31 10.43 -0.67
N THR A 153 22.45 11.48 0.15
CA THR A 153 21.45 11.83 1.16
C THR A 153 20.08 12.12 0.53
N ASN A 154 20.04 12.89 -0.56
CA ASN A 154 18.81 13.23 -1.28
C ASN A 154 18.14 11.97 -1.87
N GLN A 155 18.93 11.11 -2.51
CA GLN A 155 18.43 9.84 -3.07
C GLN A 155 17.88 8.91 -2.00
N PHE A 156 18.56 8.78 -0.86
CA PHE A 156 18.08 7.98 0.26
C PHE A 156 16.77 8.54 0.82
N VAL A 157 16.72 9.84 1.11
CA VAL A 157 15.54 10.48 1.69
C VAL A 157 14.31 10.31 0.79
N ASN A 158 14.43 10.60 -0.52
CA ASN A 158 13.33 10.40 -1.45
C ASN A 158 12.87 8.95 -1.52
N SER A 159 13.81 8.00 -1.60
CA SER A 159 13.47 6.57 -1.64
C SER A 159 12.68 6.12 -0.41
N GLN A 160 13.09 6.55 0.78
CA GLN A 160 12.39 6.20 2.02
C GLN A 160 11.00 6.84 2.08
N ILE A 161 10.88 8.10 1.64
CA ILE A 161 9.60 8.79 1.52
C ILE A 161 8.68 8.04 0.56
N ASP A 162 9.18 7.67 -0.63
CA ASP A 162 8.41 6.96 -1.66
C ASP A 162 7.87 5.61 -1.14
N ILE A 163 8.66 4.89 -0.34
CA ILE A 163 8.23 3.62 0.27
C ILE A 163 7.10 3.84 1.28
N ILE A 164 7.23 4.81 2.18
CA ILE A 164 6.19 5.10 3.19
C ILE A 164 4.91 5.61 2.51
N GLU A 165 5.05 6.53 1.55
CA GLU A 165 3.94 7.08 0.78
C GLU A 165 3.19 5.98 0.02
N SER A 166 3.91 5.10 -0.68
CA SER A 166 3.32 3.95 -1.37
C SER A 166 2.53 3.04 -0.42
N ALA A 167 3.06 2.79 0.79
CA ALA A 167 2.38 1.96 1.77
C ALA A 167 1.06 2.57 2.25
N ILE A 168 1.03 3.89 2.47
CA ILE A 168 -0.18 4.61 2.85
C ILE A 168 -1.19 4.59 1.70
N LEU A 169 -0.75 4.88 0.47
CA LEU A 169 -1.62 4.92 -0.70
C LEU A 169 -2.19 3.54 -1.07
N ASP A 170 -1.44 2.46 -0.82
CA ASP A 170 -1.84 1.09 -1.11
C ASP A 170 -2.73 0.47 -0.02
N PHE A 171 -2.70 1.01 1.21
CA PHE A 171 -3.44 0.49 2.36
C PHE A 171 -4.94 0.27 2.10
N PRO A 172 -5.68 1.19 1.43
CA PRO A 172 -7.09 0.99 1.16
C PRO A 172 -7.41 -0.24 0.29
N ILE A 173 -6.43 -0.72 -0.48
CA ILE A 173 -6.56 -1.92 -1.32
C ILE A 173 -6.03 -3.15 -0.57
N LYS A 174 -4.82 -3.08 -0.03
CA LYS A 174 -4.08 -4.26 0.51
C LYS A 174 -4.24 -4.46 2.02
N GLY A 175 -4.84 -3.50 2.72
CA GLY A 175 -4.89 -3.48 4.19
C GLY A 175 -3.50 -3.40 4.82
N GLY A 176 -3.37 -3.93 6.05
CA GLY A 176 -2.14 -3.85 6.84
C GLY A 176 -0.91 -4.51 6.20
N ILE A 177 -1.10 -5.39 5.21
CA ILE A 177 0.01 -5.99 4.44
C ILE A 177 0.83 -4.89 3.74
N ALA A 178 0.21 -3.79 3.30
CA ALA A 178 0.94 -2.66 2.72
C ALA A 178 1.97 -2.08 3.70
N VAL A 179 1.57 -1.90 4.97
CA VAL A 179 2.43 -1.37 6.03
C VAL A 179 3.58 -2.34 6.31
N LYS A 180 3.30 -3.64 6.44
CA LYS A 180 4.33 -4.65 6.67
C LYS A 180 5.37 -4.69 5.54
N GLN A 181 4.91 -4.69 4.28
CA GLN A 181 5.80 -4.72 3.12
C GLN A 181 6.67 -3.47 3.01
N ALA A 182 6.16 -2.32 3.46
CA ALA A 182 6.93 -1.07 3.52
C ALA A 182 8.19 -1.23 4.37
N PHE A 183 8.09 -1.85 5.55
CA PHE A 183 9.26 -2.06 6.41
C PHE A 183 10.28 -3.01 5.79
N THR A 184 9.84 -4.06 5.09
CA THR A 184 10.76 -4.94 4.36
C THR A 184 11.48 -4.19 3.24
N ALA A 185 10.75 -3.38 2.46
CA ALA A 185 11.33 -2.56 1.40
C ALA A 185 12.30 -1.50 1.96
N GLY A 186 11.91 -0.81 3.03
CA GLY A 186 12.73 0.20 3.70
C GLY A 186 14.02 -0.39 4.27
N PHE A 187 13.94 -1.58 4.88
CA PHE A 187 15.10 -2.30 5.39
C PHE A 187 16.06 -2.71 4.27
N SER A 188 15.55 -3.25 3.16
CA SER A 188 16.36 -3.61 1.99
C SER A 188 17.04 -2.38 1.38
N ASP A 189 16.27 -1.32 1.12
CA ASP A 189 16.77 -0.08 0.51
C ASP A 189 17.86 0.58 1.35
N LEU A 190 17.68 0.57 2.67
CA LEU A 190 18.66 1.09 3.61
C LEU A 190 19.93 0.22 3.65
N SER A 191 19.78 -1.11 3.59
CA SER A 191 20.92 -2.04 3.55
C SER A 191 21.77 -1.83 2.30
N ASP A 192 21.13 -1.63 1.14
CA ASP A 192 21.82 -1.41 -0.13
C ASP A 192 22.57 -0.06 -0.19
N LYS A 193 22.11 0.94 0.57
CA LYS A 193 22.66 2.31 0.57
C LYS A 193 23.56 2.63 1.77
N ALA A 194 23.69 1.71 2.72
CA ALA A 194 24.42 1.88 3.97
C ALA A 194 25.84 2.44 3.77
N ASP A 195 26.65 1.81 2.91
CA ASP A 195 28.05 2.20 2.68
C ASP A 195 28.22 3.60 2.07
N SER A 196 27.21 4.06 1.34
CA SER A 196 27.21 5.39 0.72
C SER A 196 26.80 6.47 1.72
N LEU A 197 25.89 6.15 2.64
CA LEU A 197 25.41 7.06 3.68
C LEU A 197 26.44 7.30 4.80
N ALA A 198 27.32 6.35 5.07
CA ALA A 198 28.39 6.50 6.06
C ALA A 198 29.40 7.62 5.71
N LYS A 199 29.35 8.16 4.49
CA LYS A 199 30.27 9.17 3.96
C LYS A 199 29.72 10.61 4.05
N ASP A 200 28.42 10.78 4.34
CA ASP A 200 27.75 12.09 4.39
C ASP A 200 27.38 12.46 5.85
N GLU A 201 27.89 13.58 6.37
CA GLU A 201 27.54 14.13 7.70
C GLU A 201 26.22 14.91 7.71
N VAL A 202 25.09 14.30 7.32
CA VAL A 202 23.76 14.97 7.39
C VAL A 202 22.83 14.26 8.37
N ILE A 203 22.98 14.62 9.66
CA ILE A 203 22.32 13.98 10.80
C ILE A 203 20.84 14.39 10.96
N THR A 204 20.48 15.62 10.56
CA THR A 204 19.14 16.18 10.86
C THR A 204 18.03 15.67 9.93
N VAL A 205 18.32 15.51 8.64
CA VAL A 205 17.34 15.10 7.62
C VAL A 205 16.99 13.61 7.76
N THR A 206 17.98 12.77 8.06
CA THR A 206 17.82 11.34 8.30
C THR A 206 17.02 11.04 9.57
N SER A 207 17.15 11.87 10.61
CA SER A 207 16.35 11.78 11.83
C SER A 207 14.85 12.03 11.59
N LYS A 208 14.49 12.96 10.70
CA LYS A 208 13.09 13.20 10.30
C LYS A 208 12.49 11.97 9.60
N VAL A 209 13.23 11.37 8.66
CA VAL A 209 12.81 10.13 7.99
C VAL A 209 12.57 9.01 9.01
N GLY A 210 13.45 8.88 10.01
CA GLY A 210 13.24 7.88 11.08
C GLY A 210 11.97 8.10 11.89
N SER A 211 11.58 9.36 12.13
CA SER A 211 10.31 9.69 12.79
C SER A 211 9.08 9.29 11.97
N TYR A 212 9.14 9.36 10.64
CA TYR A 212 8.04 8.90 9.77
C TYR A 212 7.86 7.39 9.78
N TRP A 213 8.96 6.64 9.85
CA TRP A 213 8.89 5.19 10.04
C TRP A 213 8.29 4.79 11.39
N LYS A 214 8.56 5.57 12.44
CA LYS A 214 7.92 5.41 13.75
C LYS A 214 6.41 5.68 13.67
N ASP A 215 6.03 6.79 13.03
CA ASP A 215 4.62 7.12 12.82
C ASP A 215 3.91 6.03 12.02
N LEU A 216 4.56 5.47 10.98
CA LEU A 216 4.02 4.34 10.20
C LEU A 216 3.83 3.09 11.08
N LYS A 217 4.81 2.78 11.93
CA LYS A 217 4.72 1.65 12.88
C LYS A 217 3.55 1.85 13.83
N LYS A 218 3.41 3.05 14.40
CA LYS A 218 2.34 3.40 15.34
C LYS A 218 0.96 3.26 14.70
N ALA A 219 0.82 3.66 13.44
CA ALA A 219 -0.43 3.52 12.70
C ALA A 219 -0.80 2.06 12.46
N GLY A 220 0.19 1.18 12.23
CA GLY A 220 0.00 -0.24 11.98
C GLY A 220 0.31 -1.18 13.16
N ASP A 221 0.37 -0.67 14.39
CA ASP A 221 1.01 -1.37 15.52
C ASP A 221 0.43 -2.76 15.76
N GLU A 222 -0.89 -2.93 15.75
CA GLU A 222 -1.53 -4.25 15.90
C GLU A 222 -1.13 -5.25 14.80
N PHE A 223 -0.80 -4.75 13.60
CA PHE A 223 -0.42 -5.56 12.44
C PHE A 223 1.07 -5.91 12.43
N VAL A 224 1.94 -5.04 12.98
CA VAL A 224 3.40 -5.17 12.88
C VAL A 224 4.14 -5.34 14.21
N ALA A 225 3.46 -5.27 15.36
CA ALA A 225 4.10 -5.25 16.68
C ALA A 225 5.02 -6.45 16.96
N THR A 226 4.66 -7.63 16.47
CA THR A 226 5.43 -8.88 16.70
C THR A 226 6.52 -9.10 15.66
N ASP A 227 6.60 -8.24 14.64
CA ASP A 227 7.56 -8.41 13.55
C ASP A 227 8.95 -7.94 13.99
N ARG A 228 9.90 -8.88 14.03
CA ARG A 228 11.27 -8.61 14.49
C ARG A 228 12.00 -7.64 13.56
N MET A 229 11.75 -7.70 12.25
CA MET A 229 12.39 -6.82 11.28
C MET A 229 11.91 -5.39 11.46
N VAL A 230 10.60 -5.20 11.65
CA VAL A 230 10.00 -3.89 11.92
C VAL A 230 10.59 -3.26 13.18
N ASN A 231 10.65 -4.03 14.27
CA ASN A 231 11.21 -3.56 15.53
C ASN A 231 12.72 -3.23 15.41
N ALA A 232 13.49 -4.05 14.70
CA ALA A 232 14.90 -3.78 14.44
C ALA A 232 15.07 -2.49 13.62
N PHE A 233 14.30 -2.34 12.54
CA PHE A 233 14.38 -1.17 11.66
C PHE A 233 13.99 0.13 12.37
N VAL A 234 12.92 0.13 13.17
CA VAL A 234 12.50 1.32 13.93
C VAL A 234 13.54 1.70 14.98
N ASN A 235 14.11 0.72 15.70
CA ASN A 235 15.19 0.99 16.65
C ASN A 235 16.44 1.57 15.97
N LEU A 236 16.74 1.14 14.76
CA LEU A 236 17.83 1.68 13.94
C LEU A 236 17.52 3.13 13.55
N ALA A 237 16.32 3.37 13.00
CA ALA A 237 15.81 4.67 12.61
C ALA A 237 15.82 5.69 13.76
N GLU A 238 15.45 5.27 14.97
CA GLU A 238 15.44 6.10 16.18
C GLU A 238 16.83 6.45 16.71
N LYS A 239 17.80 5.53 16.58
CA LYS A 239 19.13 5.73 17.17
C LYS A 239 20.00 6.72 16.41
N GLY A 240 19.64 7.11 15.18
CA GLY A 240 20.19 8.27 14.45
C GLY A 240 21.71 8.35 14.24
N GLN A 241 22.51 7.42 14.80
CA GLN A 241 23.96 7.62 14.98
C GLN A 241 24.85 6.88 13.99
N SER A 242 24.32 5.90 13.27
CA SER A 242 24.78 5.51 11.93
C SER A 242 23.96 4.27 11.54
N LEU A 243 22.89 4.51 10.79
CA LEU A 243 22.09 3.43 10.20
C LEU A 243 22.99 2.46 9.41
N ALA A 244 24.01 3.00 8.75
CA ALA A 244 25.02 2.26 8.02
C ALA A 244 25.82 1.26 8.87
N ASN A 245 26.51 1.72 9.93
CA ASN A 245 27.37 0.81 10.72
C ASN A 245 26.55 -0.21 11.53
N SER A 246 25.31 0.14 11.87
CA SER A 246 24.45 -0.73 12.66
C SER A 246 23.91 -1.89 11.82
N ILE A 247 23.53 -1.66 10.56
CA ILE A 247 23.05 -2.73 9.66
C ILE A 247 24.17 -3.71 9.33
N ILE A 248 25.39 -3.23 9.11
CA ILE A 248 26.57 -4.08 8.90
C ILE A 248 26.74 -5.06 10.08
N SER A 249 26.38 -4.68 11.32
CA SER A 249 26.44 -5.56 12.49
C SER A 249 25.29 -6.57 12.61
N TYR A 250 24.19 -6.38 11.88
CA TYR A 250 23.02 -7.27 11.86
C TYR A 250 22.96 -8.20 10.63
N LEU A 251 23.79 -7.96 9.62
CA LEU A 251 23.99 -8.87 8.50
C LEU A 251 24.81 -10.09 8.97
N PRO A 252 24.44 -11.33 8.58
CA PRO A 252 25.25 -12.50 8.89
C PRO A 252 26.66 -12.35 8.29
N PRO A 253 27.72 -12.79 8.97
CA PRO A 253 29.08 -12.66 8.45
C PRO A 253 29.23 -13.52 7.19
N GLY A 254 29.14 -12.90 6.01
CA GLY A 254 29.42 -13.55 4.73
C GLY A 254 28.47 -13.23 3.59
N THR A 255 28.36 -11.96 3.19
CA THR A 255 27.91 -11.57 1.83
C THR A 255 28.65 -10.33 1.37
N ASN A 256 29.98 -10.40 1.29
CA ASN A 256 30.77 -9.48 0.48
C ASN A 256 31.51 -10.33 -0.56
N SER A 257 31.04 -10.26 -1.80
CA SER A 257 31.78 -10.67 -3.00
C SER A 257 31.57 -9.60 -4.06
#